data_AF-A0A2H5XNK9-F1
#
_entry.id   AF-A0A2H5XNK9-F1
#
_cell.length_a   1.000
_cell.length_b   1.000
_cell.length_c   1.000
_cell.angle_alpha   90.00
_cell.angle_beta   90.00
_cell.angle_gamma   90.00
#
_symmetry.space_group_name_H-M   'P 1'
#
loop_
_entity.id
_entity.type
_entity.pdbx_description
1 polymer ?
#
loop_
_entity_poly.entity_id
_entity_poly.type
_entity_poly.pdbx_seq_one_letter_code
_entity_poly.pdbx_strand_id
1 'polypeptide(L)'
;MIKTENSKSENDFKVKVIFPETGRSMTPKHAHFLIDFYGKLCNDYQKTEKLFQSIIRVWSGEDVREVLEDLRNLQLPGYPAEYILYAMKWILEQEDINFTRRPEEKQEEINRVFKELRNIGLNINVPENRIGSQLAIAMFGEVFLGTHPVEALIRAGLDIRPIK
;
A
#
# COMPACT_ATOMS: atom_id res chain seq x y z
N MET A 1 -7.41 -15.07 -0.73
CA MET A 1 -6.06 -14.82 -1.29
C MET A 1 -5.08 -15.82 -0.70
N ILE A 2 -3.98 -16.12 -1.38
CA ILE A 2 -2.95 -17.06 -0.89
C ILE A 2 -1.55 -16.47 -1.05
N LYS A 3 -0.62 -16.88 -0.16
CA LYS A 3 0.82 -16.74 -0.37
C LYS A 3 1.31 -17.97 -1.16
N THR A 4 2.09 -17.76 -2.21
CA THR A 4 2.75 -18.83 -2.98
C THR A 4 4.25 -18.63 -2.96
N GLU A 5 5.04 -19.68 -3.15
CA GLU A 5 6.51 -19.58 -3.23
C GLU A 5 6.96 -18.55 -4.29
N ASN A 6 8.10 -17.91 -4.00
CA ASN A 6 8.78 -17.00 -4.92
C ASN A 6 10.30 -17.27 -4.86
N SER A 7 11.04 -16.82 -5.87
CA SER A 7 12.41 -17.31 -6.10
C SER A 7 13.54 -16.42 -5.55
N LYS A 8 13.25 -15.37 -4.76
CA LYS A 8 14.30 -14.43 -4.32
C LYS A 8 14.97 -14.82 -3.00
N SER A 9 14.26 -15.46 -2.07
CA SER A 9 14.81 -15.97 -0.80
C SER A 9 13.92 -17.07 -0.21
N GLU A 10 14.41 -17.80 0.79
CA GLU A 10 13.63 -18.85 1.49
C GLU A 10 12.37 -18.30 2.19
N ASN A 11 12.38 -17.02 2.56
CA ASN A 11 11.25 -16.33 3.18
C ASN A 11 10.41 -15.53 2.17
N ASP A 12 10.81 -15.48 0.90
CA ASP A 12 10.11 -14.74 -0.14
C ASP A 12 8.85 -15.48 -0.59
N PHE A 13 7.79 -14.72 -0.81
CA PHE A 13 6.52 -15.24 -1.28
C PHE A 13 5.90 -14.27 -2.27
N LYS A 14 4.98 -14.78 -3.09
CA LYS A 14 4.17 -14.01 -4.02
C LYS A 14 2.72 -14.06 -3.55
N VAL A 15 2.04 -12.92 -3.56
CA VAL A 15 0.61 -12.85 -3.28
C VAL A 15 -0.18 -13.18 -4.54
N LYS A 16 -1.19 -14.05 -4.43
CA LYS A 16 -2.16 -14.32 -5.50
C LYS A 16 -3.59 -14.25 -4.99
N VAL A 17 -4.44 -13.61 -5.77
CA VAL A 17 -5.90 -13.77 -5.70
C VAL A 17 -6.27 -14.90 -6.66
N ILE A 18 -7.02 -15.88 -6.17
CA ILE A 18 -7.59 -16.95 -6.99
C ILE A 18 -9.08 -16.67 -7.11
N PHE A 19 -9.60 -16.78 -8.33
CA PHE A 19 -11.02 -16.67 -8.64
C PHE A 19 -11.58 -18.09 -8.83
N PRO A 20 -12.20 -18.70 -7.80
CA PRO A 20 -12.58 -20.11 -7.82
C PRO A 20 -13.49 -20.47 -8.99
N GLU A 21 -14.37 -19.55 -9.37
CA GLU A 21 -15.38 -19.74 -10.42
C GLU A 21 -14.76 -19.86 -11.81
N THR A 22 -13.59 -19.24 -12.02
CA THR A 22 -12.93 -19.21 -13.33
C THR A 22 -11.61 -19.99 -13.37
N GLY A 23 -11.10 -20.41 -12.21
CA GLY A 23 -9.76 -20.96 -12.06
C GLY A 23 -8.62 -19.98 -12.37
N ARG A 24 -8.94 -18.70 -12.65
CA ARG A 24 -7.94 -17.67 -12.97
C ARG A 24 -7.29 -17.16 -11.69
N SER A 25 -6.10 -16.59 -11.84
CA SER A 25 -5.43 -15.89 -10.74
C SER A 25 -4.85 -14.56 -11.18
N MET A 26 -4.74 -13.63 -10.25
CA MET A 26 -4.04 -12.37 -10.44
C MET A 26 -3.07 -12.11 -9.29
N THR A 27 -1.97 -11.42 -9.59
CA THR A 27 -1.08 -10.90 -8.56
C THR A 27 -1.42 -9.45 -8.32
N PRO A 28 -1.90 -9.10 -7.11
CA PRO A 28 -2.15 -7.72 -6.76
C PRO A 28 -0.84 -6.93 -6.77
N LYS A 29 -0.93 -5.66 -7.15
CA LYS A 29 0.20 -4.75 -7.36
C LYS A 29 -0.17 -3.39 -6.79
N HIS A 30 0.83 -2.63 -6.36
CA HIS A 30 0.68 -1.26 -5.88
C HIS A 30 -0.19 -0.39 -6.80
N ALA A 31 0.06 -0.44 -8.11
CA ALA A 31 -0.72 0.34 -9.07
C ALA A 31 -2.23 0.08 -9.00
N HIS A 32 -2.67 -1.16 -8.79
CA HIS A 32 -4.09 -1.49 -8.67
C HIS A 32 -4.73 -0.76 -7.48
N PHE A 33 -4.04 -0.74 -6.34
CA PHE A 33 -4.56 -0.13 -5.12
C PHE A 33 -4.38 1.38 -5.10
N LEU A 34 -3.31 1.91 -5.68
CA LEU A 34 -3.04 3.35 -5.71
C LEU A 34 -4.04 4.09 -6.61
N ILE A 35 -4.38 3.50 -7.77
CA ILE A 35 -5.40 4.04 -8.68
C ILE A 35 -6.79 4.00 -8.03
N ASP A 36 -7.14 2.87 -7.42
CA ASP A 36 -8.40 2.71 -6.69
C ASP A 36 -8.50 3.67 -5.49
N PHE A 37 -7.41 3.84 -4.74
CA PHE A 37 -7.31 4.79 -3.63
C PHE A 37 -7.51 6.24 -4.09
N TYR A 38 -6.93 6.64 -5.22
CA TYR A 38 -7.16 7.97 -5.78
C TYR A 38 -8.61 8.18 -6.20
N GLY A 39 -9.25 7.19 -6.84
CA GLY A 39 -10.67 7.24 -7.15
C GLY A 39 -11.54 7.41 -5.90
N LYS A 40 -11.17 6.74 -4.79
CA LYS A 40 -11.81 6.90 -3.48
C LYS A 40 -11.60 8.30 -2.91
N LEU A 41 -10.39 8.88 -3.00
CA LEU A 41 -10.12 10.27 -2.58
C LEU A 41 -10.99 11.28 -3.34
N CYS A 42 -11.13 11.11 -4.66
CA CYS A 42 -11.99 11.94 -5.48
C CYS A 42 -13.48 11.80 -5.12
N ASN A 43 -13.89 10.64 -4.59
CA ASN A 43 -15.27 10.37 -4.21
C ASN A 43 -15.61 10.89 -2.80
N ASP A 44 -14.79 10.56 -1.80
CA ASP A 44 -14.99 10.93 -0.40
C ASP A 44 -13.65 10.97 0.33
N TYR A 45 -13.11 12.18 0.49
CA TYR A 45 -11.82 12.41 1.14
C TYR A 45 -11.81 11.88 2.59
N GLN A 46 -12.83 12.18 3.39
CA GLN A 46 -12.86 11.85 4.82
C GLN A 46 -12.92 10.35 5.08
N LYS A 47 -13.74 9.62 4.30
CA LYS A 47 -13.78 8.16 4.39
C LYS A 47 -12.48 7.54 3.91
N THR A 48 -11.87 8.12 2.87
CA THR A 48 -10.61 7.61 2.33
C THR A 48 -9.44 7.87 3.25
N GLU A 49 -9.44 8.98 4.00
CA GLU A 49 -8.49 9.23 5.08
C GLU A 49 -8.57 8.13 6.15
N LYS A 50 -9.78 7.72 6.58
CA LYS A 50 -9.94 6.59 7.52
C LYS A 50 -9.39 5.29 6.97
N LEU A 51 -9.61 5.02 5.69
CA LEU A 51 -9.00 3.87 5.01
C LEU A 51 -7.47 3.98 5.00
N PHE A 52 -6.92 5.16 4.73
CA PHE A 52 -5.47 5.36 4.72
C PHE A 52 -4.84 5.18 6.09
N GLN A 53 -5.46 5.74 7.14
CA GLN A 53 -5.07 5.50 8.53
C GLN A 53 -5.11 4.00 8.86
N SER A 54 -6.12 3.29 8.38
CA SER A 54 -6.23 1.83 8.55
C SER A 54 -5.10 1.07 7.84
N ILE A 55 -4.69 1.50 6.64
CA ILE A 55 -3.52 0.95 5.93
C ILE A 55 -2.25 1.18 6.77
N ILE A 56 -2.07 2.39 7.33
CA ILE A 56 -0.93 2.72 8.19
C ILE A 56 -0.91 1.84 9.44
N ARG A 57 -2.06 1.62 10.09
CA ARG A 57 -2.19 0.74 11.27
C ARG A 57 -1.78 -0.71 10.97
N VAL A 58 -2.25 -1.26 9.85
CA VAL A 58 -1.87 -2.60 9.39
C VAL A 58 -0.37 -2.67 9.07
N TRP A 59 0.18 -1.63 8.43
CA TRP A 59 1.61 -1.52 8.18
C TRP A 59 2.42 -1.49 9.48
N SER A 60 1.94 -0.78 10.50
CA SER A 60 2.51 -0.74 11.85
C SER A 60 2.37 -2.06 12.63
N GLY A 61 1.65 -3.05 12.11
CA GLY A 61 1.59 -4.41 12.66
C GLY A 61 0.27 -4.77 13.35
N GLU A 62 -0.73 -3.89 13.33
CA GLU A 62 -2.06 -4.21 13.89
C GLU A 62 -2.76 -5.34 13.10
N ASP A 63 -3.62 -6.10 13.78
CA ASP A 63 -4.37 -7.17 13.11
C ASP A 63 -5.43 -6.60 12.17
N VAL A 64 -5.51 -7.16 10.96
CA VAL A 64 -6.43 -6.68 9.92
C VAL A 64 -7.89 -6.79 10.38
N ARG A 65 -8.24 -7.83 11.16
CA ARG A 65 -9.61 -8.01 11.62
C ARG A 65 -10.02 -6.93 12.61
N GLU A 66 -9.13 -6.56 13.53
CA GLU A 66 -9.36 -5.48 14.49
C GLU A 66 -9.52 -4.13 13.77
N VAL A 67 -8.65 -3.85 12.81
CA VAL A 67 -8.73 -2.62 11.99
C VAL A 67 -10.01 -2.57 11.15
N LEU A 68 -10.49 -3.71 10.65
CA LEU A 68 -11.72 -3.77 9.86
C LEU A 68 -12.99 -3.42 10.65
N GLU A 69 -12.99 -3.61 11.97
CA GLU A 69 -14.14 -3.26 12.80
C GLU A 69 -14.47 -1.78 12.74
N ASP A 70 -13.46 -0.93 12.59
CA ASP A 70 -13.59 0.52 12.43
C ASP A 70 -14.08 0.94 11.04
N LEU A 71 -14.04 0.02 10.07
CA LEU A 71 -14.43 0.25 8.68
C LEU A 71 -15.76 -0.41 8.30
N ARG A 72 -16.43 -1.13 9.21
CA ARG A 72 -17.66 -1.91 8.90
C ARG A 72 -18.75 -1.12 8.18
N ASN A 73 -18.90 0.16 8.49
CA ASN A 73 -19.93 1.02 7.91
C ASN A 73 -19.39 1.97 6.81
N LEU A 74 -18.14 1.77 6.39
CA LEU A 74 -17.46 2.65 5.47
C LEU A 74 -17.72 2.18 4.02
N GLN A 75 -18.64 2.87 3.33
CA GLN A 75 -18.89 2.62 1.92
C GLN A 75 -18.00 3.51 1.06
N LEU A 76 -17.12 2.87 0.30
CA LEU A 76 -16.27 3.48 -0.72
C LEU A 76 -16.38 2.68 -2.03
N PRO A 77 -16.29 3.33 -3.20
CA PRO A 77 -16.35 2.63 -4.49
C PRO A 77 -15.12 1.77 -4.74
N GLY A 78 -15.22 0.81 -5.66
CA GLY A 78 -14.09 -0.01 -6.11
C GLY A 78 -13.80 -1.17 -5.18
N TYR A 79 -12.52 -1.43 -4.89
CA TYR A 79 -12.13 -2.55 -4.04
C TYR A 79 -12.63 -2.40 -2.59
N PRO A 80 -13.15 -3.47 -1.96
CA PRO A 80 -13.58 -3.41 -0.56
C PRO A 80 -12.38 -3.25 0.37
N ALA A 81 -12.59 -2.57 1.50
CA ALA A 81 -11.53 -2.29 2.48
C ALA A 81 -10.83 -3.56 2.97
N GLU A 82 -11.59 -4.63 3.21
CA GLU A 82 -11.06 -5.95 3.59
C GLU A 82 -10.01 -6.45 2.60
N TYR A 83 -10.32 -6.40 1.30
CA TYR A 83 -9.40 -6.84 0.27
C TYR A 83 -8.15 -5.97 0.22
N ILE A 84 -8.30 -4.64 0.32
CA ILE A 84 -7.18 -3.70 0.34
C ILE A 84 -6.27 -4.00 1.55
N LEU A 85 -6.82 -4.10 2.76
CA LEU A 85 -6.03 -4.28 3.98
C LEU A 85 -5.27 -5.62 4.00
N TYR A 86 -5.92 -6.73 3.64
CA TYR A 86 -5.22 -8.01 3.57
C TYR A 86 -4.16 -8.03 2.47
N ALA A 87 -4.43 -7.41 1.32
CA ALA A 87 -3.47 -7.40 0.22
C ALA A 87 -2.26 -6.53 0.57
N MET A 88 -2.48 -5.34 1.12
CA MET A 88 -1.42 -4.45 1.58
C MET A 88 -0.60 -5.09 2.70
N LYS A 89 -1.22 -5.77 3.68
CA LYS A 89 -0.48 -6.50 4.73
C LYS A 89 0.61 -7.39 4.15
N TRP A 90 0.25 -8.21 3.16
CA TRP A 90 1.18 -9.18 2.59
C TRP A 90 2.14 -8.58 1.56
N ILE A 91 1.70 -7.59 0.78
CA ILE A 91 2.58 -6.91 -0.17
C ILE A 91 3.68 -6.16 0.58
N LEU A 92 3.33 -5.42 1.64
CA LEU A 92 4.29 -4.67 2.44
C LEU A 92 5.26 -5.61 3.17
N GLU A 93 4.75 -6.71 3.76
CA GLU A 93 5.58 -7.77 4.34
C GLU A 93 6.57 -8.37 3.32
N GLN A 94 6.10 -8.63 2.09
CA GLN A 94 6.96 -9.10 1.01
C GLN A 94 8.05 -8.06 0.67
N GLU A 95 7.71 -6.77 0.64
CA GLU A 95 8.68 -5.70 0.37
C GLU A 95 9.76 -5.61 1.45
N ASP A 96 9.37 -5.75 2.72
CA ASP A 96 10.31 -5.75 3.84
C ASP A 96 11.27 -6.95 3.79
N ILE A 97 10.75 -8.16 3.51
CA ILE A 97 11.56 -9.37 3.38
C ILE A 97 12.58 -9.25 2.25
N ASN A 98 12.17 -8.65 1.12
CA ASN A 98 13.02 -8.50 -0.05
C ASN A 98 13.90 -7.25 -0.02
N PHE A 99 13.78 -6.41 1.01
CA PHE A 99 14.51 -5.16 1.08
C PHE A 99 15.97 -5.40 1.48
N THR A 100 16.89 -4.84 0.70
CA THR A 100 18.33 -4.88 0.98
C THR A 100 18.84 -3.50 1.34
N ARG A 101 18.63 -2.53 0.45
CA ARG A 101 19.00 -1.13 0.64
C ARG A 101 18.25 -0.22 -0.33
N ARG A 102 18.27 1.08 -0.04
CA ARG A 102 17.90 2.15 -0.98
C ARG A 102 18.93 3.28 -0.91
N PRO A 103 19.05 4.12 -1.96
CA PRO A 103 19.88 5.33 -1.92
C PRO A 103 19.42 6.28 -0.81
N GLU A 104 20.36 7.01 -0.20
CA GLU A 104 20.09 7.96 0.89
C GLU A 104 19.12 9.07 0.44
N GLU A 105 19.32 9.64 -0.75
CA GLU A 105 18.43 10.63 -1.34
C GLU A 105 16.96 10.16 -1.41
N LYS A 106 16.75 8.88 -1.77
CA LYS A 106 15.39 8.28 -1.79
C LYS A 106 14.82 8.12 -0.39
N GLN A 107 15.65 7.83 0.61
CA GLN A 107 15.22 7.78 2.01
C GLN A 107 14.84 9.17 2.52
N GLU A 108 15.57 10.22 2.14
CA GLU A 108 15.24 11.60 2.49
C GLU A 108 13.90 12.05 1.88
N GLU A 109 13.64 11.71 0.61
CA GLU A 109 12.35 11.95 -0.04
C GLU A 109 11.18 11.35 0.75
N ILE A 110 11.31 10.09 1.14
CA ILE A 110 10.32 9.37 1.96
C ILE A 110 10.12 10.05 3.30
N ASN A 111 11.22 10.45 3.95
CA ASN A 111 11.17 11.14 5.23
C ASN A 111 10.44 12.50 5.12
N ARG A 112 10.59 13.21 4.01
CA ARG A 112 9.84 14.46 3.72
C ARG A 112 8.35 14.20 3.61
N VAL A 113 7.94 13.19 2.83
CA VAL A 113 6.52 12.82 2.71
C VAL A 113 5.94 12.46 4.09
N PHE A 114 6.61 11.62 4.87
CA PHE A 114 6.14 11.27 6.21
C PHE A 114 6.06 12.46 7.16
N LYS A 115 6.97 13.44 7.03
CA LYS A 115 6.90 14.68 7.79
C LYS A 115 5.66 15.50 7.42
N GLU A 116 5.35 15.63 6.14
CA GLU A 116 4.15 16.33 5.67
C GLU A 116 2.86 15.67 6.15
N LEU A 117 2.79 14.33 6.07
CA LEU A 117 1.65 13.57 6.58
C LEU A 117 1.45 13.74 8.09
N ARG A 118 2.54 13.78 8.87
CA ARG A 118 2.47 14.10 10.30
C ARG A 118 2.00 15.52 10.57
N ASN A 119 2.43 16.49 9.76
CA ASN A 119 2.02 17.90 9.92
C ASN A 119 0.51 18.10 9.72
N ILE A 120 -0.13 17.25 8.92
CA ILE A 120 -1.59 17.28 8.71
C ILE A 120 -2.33 16.35 9.69
N GLY A 121 -1.65 15.80 10.69
CA GLY A 121 -2.27 15.06 11.81
C GLY A 121 -2.31 13.55 11.65
N LEU A 122 -1.70 12.96 10.61
CA LEU A 122 -1.63 11.50 10.49
C LEU A 122 -0.56 10.91 11.41
N ASN A 123 -0.94 9.87 12.16
CA ASN A 123 -0.04 9.15 13.05
C ASN A 123 0.85 8.18 12.28
N ILE A 124 1.94 8.68 11.68
CA ILE A 124 2.91 7.88 10.92
C ILE A 124 4.21 7.75 11.71
N ASN A 125 4.39 6.57 12.30
CA ASN A 125 5.63 6.12 12.91
C ASN A 125 6.13 4.91 12.13
N VAL A 126 7.38 4.97 11.69
CA VAL A 126 8.03 3.89 10.95
C VAL A 126 8.43 2.78 11.93
N PRO A 127 7.89 1.56 11.81
CA PRO A 127 8.38 0.44 12.61
C PRO A 127 9.78 -0.01 12.18
N GLU A 128 10.60 -0.45 13.12
CA GLU A 128 12.01 -0.85 12.86
C GLU A 128 12.13 -1.96 11.82
N ASN A 129 11.16 -2.89 11.77
CA ASN A 129 11.13 -4.02 10.85
C ASN A 129 10.40 -3.73 9.53
N ARG A 130 10.07 -2.46 9.25
CA ARG A 130 9.24 -2.04 8.10
C ARG A 130 9.97 -1.10 7.14
N ILE A 131 11.30 -1.21 7.05
CA ILE A 131 12.11 -0.29 6.25
C ILE A 131 11.81 -0.43 4.75
N GLY A 132 11.61 -1.66 4.26
CA GLY A 132 11.37 -1.94 2.85
C GLY A 132 10.10 -1.28 2.32
N SER A 133 9.02 -1.45 3.06
CA SER A 133 7.67 -1.02 2.70
C SER A 133 7.41 0.48 2.88
N GLN A 134 8.36 1.25 3.43
CA GLN A 134 8.20 2.70 3.56
C GLN A 134 7.95 3.40 2.23
N LEU A 135 8.55 2.90 1.13
CA LEU A 135 8.36 3.51 -0.19
C LEU A 135 6.90 3.38 -0.65
N ALA A 136 6.29 2.22 -0.42
CA ALA A 136 4.88 2.01 -0.74
C ALA A 136 3.99 2.96 0.06
N ILE A 137 4.20 3.07 1.38
CA ILE A 137 3.41 3.99 2.21
C ILE A 137 3.62 5.44 1.82
N ALA A 138 4.86 5.85 1.52
CA ALA A 138 5.14 7.19 1.03
C ALA A 138 4.42 7.47 -0.29
N MET A 139 4.37 6.52 -1.22
CA MET A 139 3.66 6.66 -2.49
C MET A 139 2.14 6.86 -2.30
N PHE A 140 1.50 6.11 -1.38
CA PHE A 140 0.11 6.40 -0.99
C PHE A 140 -0.03 7.78 -0.34
N GLY A 141 0.96 8.16 0.48
CA GLY A 141 1.07 9.46 1.11
C GLY A 141 1.14 10.62 0.12
N GLU A 142 1.96 10.52 -0.91
CA GLU A 142 2.05 11.52 -1.99
C GLU A 142 0.69 11.71 -2.66
N VAL A 143 -0.01 10.60 -2.95
CA VAL A 143 -1.35 10.65 -3.54
C VAL A 143 -2.36 11.27 -2.59
N PHE A 144 -2.30 10.94 -1.31
CA PHE A 144 -3.12 11.55 -0.27
C PHE A 144 -2.89 13.07 -0.17
N LEU A 145 -1.65 13.53 -0.34
CA LEU A 145 -1.26 14.95 -0.37
C LEU A 145 -1.60 15.65 -1.69
N GLY A 146 -2.24 14.96 -2.64
CA GLY A 146 -2.74 15.53 -3.89
C GLY A 146 -1.91 15.22 -5.14
N THR A 147 -0.87 14.40 -5.03
CA THR A 147 -0.09 13.95 -6.20
C THR A 147 -0.92 12.98 -7.05
N HIS A 148 -0.85 13.10 -8.37
CA HIS A 148 -1.53 12.15 -9.24
C HIS A 148 -0.87 10.75 -9.15
N PRO A 149 -1.61 9.63 -9.13
CA PRO A 149 -1.04 8.29 -8.95
C PRO A 149 0.06 7.91 -9.94
N VAL A 150 -0.10 8.29 -11.21
CA VAL A 150 0.90 8.06 -12.26
C VAL A 150 2.22 8.74 -11.90
N GLU A 151 2.17 9.96 -11.37
CA GLU A 151 3.37 10.70 -10.97
C GLU A 151 4.03 10.05 -9.75
N ALA A 152 3.25 9.67 -8.74
CA ALA A 152 3.75 8.97 -7.57
C ALA A 152 4.41 7.62 -7.93
N LEU A 153 3.83 6.86 -8.87
CA LEU A 153 4.41 5.61 -9.37
C LEU A 153 5.75 5.86 -10.10
N ILE A 154 5.86 6.91 -10.92
CA ILE A 154 7.11 7.28 -11.60
C ILE A 154 8.18 7.67 -10.57
N ARG A 155 7.82 8.47 -9.57
CA ARG A 155 8.74 8.88 -8.48
C ARG A 155 9.23 7.69 -7.65
N ALA A 156 8.39 6.67 -7.49
CA ALA A 156 8.75 5.40 -6.87
C ALA A 156 9.64 4.50 -7.75
N GLY A 157 9.98 4.93 -8.97
CA GLY A 157 10.84 4.18 -9.90
C GLY A 157 10.12 3.03 -10.60
N LEU A 158 8.78 3.02 -10.61
CA LEU A 158 8.01 2.02 -11.32
C LEU A 158 7.89 2.41 -12.80
N ASP A 159 8.32 1.50 -13.67
CA ASP A 159 8.11 1.68 -15.11
C ASP A 159 6.64 1.47 -15.43
N ILE A 160 5.95 2.58 -15.68
CA ILE A 160 4.53 2.63 -16.05
C ILE A 160 4.33 3.12 -17.49
N ARG A 161 5.42 3.21 -18.28
CA ARG A 161 5.29 3.58 -19.68
C ARG A 161 4.62 2.42 -20.43
N PRO A 162 3.65 2.70 -21.32
CA PRO A 162 3.13 1.68 -22.20
C PRO A 162 4.29 1.05 -22.98
N ILE A 163 4.45 -0.27 -22.88
CA ILE A 163 5.32 -1.01 -23.79
C ILE A 163 4.69 -0.82 -25.18
N LYS A 164 5.44 -0.18 -26.08
CA LYS A 164 5.02 0.03 -27.47
C LYS A 164 4.91 -1.30 -28.21
#